data_AF-R7Z2P1-F1
#
_entry.id   AF-R7Z2P1-F1
#
_cell.length_a   1.000
_cell.length_b   1.000
_cell.length_c   1.000
_cell.angle_alpha   90.00
_cell.angle_beta   90.00
_cell.angle_gamma   90.00
#
_symmetry.space_group_name_H-M   'P 1'
#
loop_
_entity.id
_entity.type
_entity.pdbx_description
1 polymer ?
#
loop_
_entity_poly.entity_id
_entity_poly.type
_entity_poly.pdbx_seq_one_letter_code
_entity_poly.pdbx_strand_id
1 'polypeptide(L)'
;MGWAYVCIDLPVAGDQPKVKDRYGKEWDVIIPGAFKFEYVKDPSAKHDGIKFKKMEIFYDTGPALKKMLQRGMIKPEELMQ
;
A
#
# COMPACT_ATOMS: atom_id res chain seq x y z
N MET A 1 -13.76 -6.78 -6.99
CA MET A 1 -12.34 -6.50 -6.73
C MET A 1 -11.96 -5.30 -7.57
N GLY A 2 -11.35 -4.28 -6.98
CA GLY A 2 -10.78 -3.15 -7.72
C GLY A 2 -9.26 -3.27 -7.79
N TRP A 3 -8.62 -2.47 -8.65
CA TRP A 3 -7.17 -2.36 -8.74
C TRP A 3 -6.76 -0.89 -8.65
N ALA A 4 -5.60 -0.62 -8.07
CA ALA A 4 -5.03 0.71 -7.93
C ALA A 4 -3.51 0.60 -7.80
N TYR A 5 -2.78 1.70 -8.05
CA TYR A 5 -1.38 1.77 -7.69
C TYR A 5 -1.22 2.21 -6.23
N VAL A 6 -0.39 1.49 -5.48
CA VAL A 6 0.07 1.88 -4.15
C VAL A 6 1.37 2.65 -4.33
N CYS A 7 1.37 3.92 -3.93
CA CYS A 7 2.53 4.78 -4.00
C CYS A 7 3.17 4.89 -2.61
N ILE A 8 4.45 4.56 -2.50
CA ILE A 8 5.19 4.44 -1.24
C ILE A 8 6.32 5.46 -1.24
N ASP A 9 6.44 6.22 -0.16
CA ASP A 9 7.56 7.10 0.15
C ASP A 9 8.12 6.64 1.51
N LEU A 10 9.41 6.32 1.55
CA LEU A 10 10.04 5.83 2.76
C LEU A 10 10.54 7.00 3.62
N PRO A 11 10.44 6.92 4.95
CA PRO A 11 10.81 8.02 5.85
C PRO A 11 12.32 8.34 5.86
N VAL A 12 13.17 7.40 5.45
CA VAL A 12 14.62 7.61 5.36
C VAL A 12 14.96 7.94 3.91
N ALA A 13 15.67 9.06 3.71
CA ALA A 13 16.16 9.45 2.39
C ALA A 13 17.09 8.37 1.82
N GLY A 14 17.14 8.25 0.51
CA GLY A 14 18.12 7.39 -0.15
C GLY A 14 18.37 7.84 -1.57
N ASP A 15 19.48 7.37 -2.11
CA ASP A 15 20.05 7.90 -3.35
C ASP A 15 19.51 7.17 -4.59
N GLN A 16 18.58 6.22 -4.39
CA GLN A 16 18.01 5.45 -5.48
C GLN A 16 17.02 6.29 -6.29
N PRO A 17 16.94 6.09 -7.63
CA PRO A 17 15.97 6.76 -8.46
C PRO A 17 14.53 6.63 -7.93
N LYS A 18 13.82 7.76 -7.93
CA LYS A 18 12.38 7.82 -7.68
C LYS A 18 11.60 7.52 -8.96
N VAL A 19 10.35 7.10 -8.81
CA VAL A 19 9.41 6.81 -9.89
C VAL A 19 8.30 7.85 -9.88
N LYS A 20 7.92 8.37 -11.05
CA LYS A 20 6.86 9.37 -11.19
C LYS A 20 5.50 8.70 -11.37
N ASP A 21 4.48 9.23 -10.69
CA ASP A 21 3.10 8.87 -10.95
C ASP A 21 2.51 9.64 -12.15
N ARG A 22 1.24 9.37 -12.48
CA ARG A 22 0.52 10.02 -13.59
C ARG A 22 0.35 11.53 -13.43
N TYR A 23 0.57 12.08 -12.24
CA TYR A 23 0.49 13.50 -11.93
C TYR A 23 1.87 14.15 -11.83
N GLY A 24 2.95 13.39 -12.10
CA GLY A 24 4.33 13.86 -12.05
C GLY A 24 4.94 13.88 -10.64
N LYS A 25 4.22 13.41 -9.61
CA LYS A 25 4.77 13.31 -8.26
C LYS A 25 5.73 12.13 -8.17
N GLU A 26 6.85 12.34 -7.48
CA GLU A 26 7.90 11.34 -7.29
C GLU A 26 7.68 10.51 -6.03
N TRP A 27 7.93 9.21 -6.14
CA TRP A 27 7.73 8.20 -5.11
C TRP A 27 8.94 7.26 -5.06
N ASP A 28 9.19 6.66 -3.90
CA ASP A 28 10.21 5.62 -3.81
C ASP A 28 9.78 4.36 -4.52
N VAL A 29 8.52 3.94 -4.40
CA VAL A 29 7.99 2.77 -5.10
C VAL A 29 6.56 3.02 -5.53
N ILE A 30 6.20 2.52 -6.72
CA ILE A 30 4.82 2.40 -7.18
C ILE A 30 4.56 0.93 -7.47
N ILE A 31 3.57 0.32 -6.80
CA ILE A 31 3.27 -1.12 -6.89
C ILE A 31 1.81 -1.31 -7.29
N PRO A 32 1.47 -2.22 -8.22
CA PRO A 32 0.09 -2.58 -8.44
C PRO A 32 -0.51 -3.24 -7.19
N GLY A 33 -1.69 -2.80 -6.80
CA GLY A 33 -2.47 -3.37 -5.71
C GLY A 33 -3.90 -3.66 -6.14
N ALA A 34 -4.53 -4.56 -5.40
CA ALA A 34 -5.95 -4.86 -5.49
C ALA A 34 -6.65 -4.50 -4.18
N PHE A 35 -7.94 -4.20 -4.25
CA PHE A 35 -8.73 -3.96 -3.06
C PHE A 35 -10.13 -4.57 -3.17
N LYS A 36 -10.68 -4.93 -2.02
CA LYS A 36 -12.03 -5.48 -1.88
C LYS A 36 -12.72 -4.78 -0.73
N PHE A 37 -13.92 -4.26 -1.00
CA PHE A 37 -14.82 -3.75 0.02
C PHE A 37 -15.96 -4.75 0.22
N GLU A 38 -16.24 -5.07 1.48
CA GLU A 38 -17.41 -5.83 1.88
C GLU A 38 -18.39 -4.92 2.59
N TYR A 39 -19.64 -4.95 2.15
CA TYR A 39 -20.75 -4.22 2.75
C TYR A 39 -21.79 -5.21 3.25
N VAL A 40 -22.50 -4.83 4.30
CA VAL A 40 -23.63 -5.59 4.85
C VAL A 40 -24.86 -4.71 4.90
N LYS A 41 -26.02 -5.34 4.78
CA LYS A 41 -27.28 -4.69 5.12
C LYS A 41 -27.44 -4.67 6.63
N ASP A 42 -27.68 -3.49 7.18
CA ASP A 42 -27.89 -3.26 8.60
C ASP A 42 -28.96 -2.18 8.73
N PRO A 43 -30.20 -2.52 9.16
CA PRO A 43 -31.30 -1.55 9.30
C PRO A 43 -30.99 -0.40 10.26
N SER A 44 -29.98 -0.54 11.13
CA SER A 44 -29.54 0.54 12.03
C SER A 44 -28.53 1.51 11.37
N ALA A 45 -28.06 1.20 10.15
CA ALA A 45 -27.09 2.03 9.45
C ALA A 45 -27.71 3.33 8.93
N LYS A 46 -26.99 4.44 9.11
CA LYS A 46 -27.43 5.80 8.76
C LYS A 46 -27.67 6.03 7.26
N HIS A 47 -27.09 5.20 6.38
CA HIS A 47 -27.09 5.39 4.94
C HIS A 47 -27.85 4.25 4.26
N ASP A 48 -29.18 4.36 4.23
CA ASP A 48 -30.09 3.45 3.53
C ASP A 48 -29.91 1.97 3.89
N GLY A 49 -29.57 1.72 5.15
CA GLY A 49 -29.39 0.36 5.66
C GLY A 49 -28.15 -0.36 5.13
N ILE A 50 -27.14 0.34 4.59
CA ILE A 50 -25.87 -0.25 4.17
C ILE A 50 -24.76 0.17 5.13
N LYS A 51 -23.99 -0.81 5.60
CA LYS A 51 -22.82 -0.59 6.48
C LYS A 51 -21.57 -1.20 5.86
N PHE A 52 -20.47 -0.47 5.94
CA PHE A 52 -19.16 -0.96 5.58
C PHE A 52 -18.66 -1.98 6.61
N LYS A 53 -18.32 -3.19 6.15
CA LYS A 53 -17.90 -4.30 7.02
C LYS A 53 -16.40 -4.49 7.03
N LYS A 54 -15.77 -4.53 5.86
CA LYS A 54 -14.36 -4.90 5.70
C LYS A 54 -13.76 -4.24 4.48
N MET A 55 -12.50 -3.80 4.59
CA MET A 55 -11.63 -3.49 3.46
C MET A 55 -10.44 -4.42 3.53
N GLU A 56 -10.12 -5.02 2.41
CA GLU A 56 -8.89 -5.76 2.20
C GLU A 56 -8.11 -5.09 1.07
N ILE A 57 -6.82 -4.84 1.30
CA ILE A 57 -5.92 -4.30 0.30
C ILE A 57 -4.78 -5.31 0.13
N PHE A 58 -4.50 -5.68 -1.10
CA PHE A 58 -3.50 -6.67 -1.49
C PHE A 58 -2.46 -5.99 -2.36
N TYR A 59 -1.19 -6.18 -2.04
CA TYR A 59 -0.06 -5.70 -2.85
C TYR A 59 1.20 -6.48 -2.44
N ASP A 60 2.16 -6.59 -3.35
CA ASP A 60 3.46 -7.18 -3.07
C ASP A 60 4.37 -6.14 -2.38
N THR A 61 4.79 -6.39 -1.14
CA THR A 61 5.67 -5.48 -0.39
C THR A 61 7.15 -5.64 -0.74
N GLY A 62 7.54 -6.67 -1.49
CA GLY A 62 8.94 -6.99 -1.82
C GLY A 62 9.74 -5.81 -2.37
N PRO A 63 9.24 -5.04 -3.35
CA PRO A 63 9.94 -3.86 -3.86
C PRO A 63 10.21 -2.77 -2.80
N ALA A 64 9.29 -2.57 -1.86
CA ALA A 64 9.46 -1.62 -0.76
C ALA A 64 10.48 -2.13 0.25
N LEU A 65 10.39 -3.41 0.63
CA LEU A 65 11.36 -4.06 1.53
C LEU A 65 12.79 -4.00 0.97
N LYS A 66 12.96 -4.23 -0.34
CA LYS A 66 14.26 -4.10 -1.00
C LYS A 66 14.85 -2.70 -0.81
N LYS A 67 14.05 -1.64 -0.99
CA LYS A 67 14.52 -0.26 -0.76
C LYS A 67 14.81 0.02 0.71
N MET A 68 14.00 -0.50 1.63
CA MET A 68 14.24 -0.37 3.07
C MET A 68 15.57 -1.03 3.49
N LEU A 69 15.86 -2.23 3.00
CA LEU A 69 17.14 -2.91 3.21
C LEU A 69 18.32 -2.09 2.66
N GLN A 70 18.19 -1.57 1.43
CA GLN A 70 19.24 -0.74 0.80
C GLN A 70 19.51 0.57 1.55
N ARG A 71 18.52 1.08 2.31
CA ARG A 71 18.65 2.28 3.14
C ARG A 71 19.03 1.98 4.60
N GLY A 72 19.26 0.71 4.93
CA GLY A 72 19.57 0.28 6.31
C GLY A 72 18.42 0.49 7.29
N MET A 73 17.18 0.62 6.80
CA MET A 73 15.99 0.77 7.65
C MET A 73 15.56 -0.53 8.32
N ILE A 74 15.91 -1.65 7.70
CA ILE A 74 15.70 -3.01 8.21
C ILE A 74 16.99 -3.77 7.91
N LYS A 75 17.36 -4.71 8.76
CA LYS A 75 18.45 -5.67 8.54
C LYS A 75 17.91 -6.99 8.00
N PRO A 76 18.67 -7.74 7.19
CA PRO A 76 18.22 -9.04 6.66
C PRO A 76 17.78 -10.02 7.75
N GLU A 77 18.40 -9.99 8.92
CA GLU A 77 18.08 -10.89 10.04
C GLU A 77 16.67 -10.66 10.60
N GLU A 78 16.13 -9.45 10.48
CA GLU A 78 14.78 -9.09 10.92
C GLU A 78 13.69 -9.63 9.97
N LEU A 79 14.06 -10.10 8.77
CA LEU A 79 13.13 -10.71 7.80
C LEU A 79 13.00 -12.22 7.94
N MET A 80 13.88 -12.86 8.70
CA MET A 80 13.96 -14.33 8.83
C MET A 80 13.34 -14.87 10.13
N GLN A 81 12.67 -14.02 10.91
CA GLN A 81 11.91 -14.41 12.10
C GLN A 81 10.48 -14.85 11.74
#